data_AF-A0A163IX17-F1
#
_entry.id   AF-A0A163IX17-F1
#
_cell.length_a   1.000
_cell.length_b   1.000
_cell.length_c   1.000
_cell.angle_alpha   90.00
_cell.angle_beta   90.00
_cell.angle_gamma   90.00
#
_symmetry.space_group_name_H-M   'P 1'
#
loop_
_entity.id
_entity.type
_entity.pdbx_description
1 polymer ?
#
loop_
_entity_poly.entity_id
_entity_poly.type
_entity_poly.pdbx_seq_one_letter_code
_entity_poly.pdbx_strand_id
1 'polypeptide(L)'
;MLNVRHYGQQVQIKGSKFYYVILQLFIVGGLVGTIICLKEGLKFDSLYSLWYLYGGFSLFPIFLYLFFCFLPGLIPGRTLVTLIKGRDGSFKTKKGRVPFTSIKEVKLLQNRLTLVERIVIKTFEGRTYKIPVYGIIQDYDFCLLIELYVYPYMSPEGKQWWDGWVNLKWMKEVGKYERPAG
;
A
#
# COMPACT_ATOMS: atom_id res chain seq x y z
N MET A 1 9.54 -6.09 -4.83
CA MET A 1 9.32 -7.12 -5.87
C MET A 1 7.83 -7.43 -5.93
N LEU A 2 7.14 -6.78 -6.87
CA LEU A 2 5.73 -7.00 -7.18
C LEU A 2 5.46 -8.47 -7.49
N ASN A 3 4.51 -9.09 -6.78
CA ASN A 3 3.99 -10.40 -7.16
C ASN A 3 2.85 -10.21 -8.17
N VAL A 4 3.21 -10.25 -9.45
CA VAL A 4 2.28 -10.02 -10.55
C VAL A 4 1.77 -11.35 -11.10
N ARG A 5 0.45 -11.50 -11.21
CA ARG A 5 -0.18 -12.62 -11.92
C ARG A 5 -0.89 -12.11 -13.17
N HIS A 6 -0.61 -12.76 -14.29
CA HIS A 6 -1.28 -12.49 -15.56
C HIS A 6 -2.37 -13.54 -15.80
N TYR A 7 -3.58 -13.07 -16.08
CA TYR A 7 -4.70 -13.89 -16.51
C TYR A 7 -5.25 -13.27 -17.79
N GLY A 8 -4.70 -13.68 -18.93
CA GLY A 8 -5.00 -13.06 -20.23
C GLY A 8 -4.73 -11.55 -20.20
N GLN A 9 -5.76 -10.75 -20.45
CA GLN A 9 -5.68 -9.29 -20.39
C GLN A 9 -5.71 -8.70 -18.97
N GLN A 10 -6.04 -9.50 -17.95
CA GLN A 10 -6.09 -9.03 -16.58
C GLN A 10 -4.73 -9.20 -15.89
N VAL A 11 -4.29 -8.14 -15.20
CA VAL A 11 -3.12 -8.17 -14.32
C VAL A 11 -3.61 -8.03 -12.90
N GLN A 12 -3.29 -9.03 -12.09
CA GLN A 12 -3.55 -9.01 -10.68
C GLN A 12 -2.24 -8.79 -9.95
N ILE A 13 -2.22 -7.76 -9.11
CA ILE A 13 -1.06 -7.40 -8.35
C ILE A 13 -1.33 -7.80 -6.91
N LYS A 14 -0.49 -8.71 -6.44
CA LYS A 14 -0.48 -9.21 -5.08
C LYS A 14 0.71 -8.60 -4.35
N GLY A 15 0.53 -8.44 -3.05
CA GLY A 15 1.62 -8.08 -2.16
C GLY A 15 2.70 -9.15 -2.10
N SER A 16 3.93 -8.73 -1.80
CA SER A 16 4.99 -9.68 -1.44
C SER A 16 4.67 -10.34 -0.10
N LYS A 17 4.89 -11.66 0.00
CA LYS A 17 4.75 -12.41 1.26
C LYS A 17 5.58 -11.78 2.38
N PHE A 18 6.74 -11.21 2.04
CA PHE A 18 7.63 -10.55 2.99
C PHE A 18 6.95 -9.37 3.70
N TYR A 19 6.28 -8.48 2.95
CA TYR A 19 5.59 -7.33 3.54
C TYR A 19 4.37 -7.73 4.36
N TYR A 20 3.68 -8.82 3.99
CA TYR A 20 2.64 -9.39 4.85
C TYR A 20 3.20 -9.86 6.19
N VAL A 21 4.35 -10.54 6.20
CA VAL A 21 5.01 -11.00 7.42
C VAL A 21 5.44 -9.82 8.30
N ILE A 22 6.07 -8.80 7.71
CA ILE A 22 6.46 -7.58 8.46
C ILE A 22 5.23 -6.90 9.06
N LEU A 23 4.16 -6.73 8.27
CA LEU A 23 2.93 -6.10 8.75
C LEU A 23 2.30 -6.89 9.90
N GLN A 24 2.25 -8.22 9.79
CA GLN A 24 1.75 -9.08 10.85
C GLN A 24 2.63 -9.02 12.10
N LEU A 25 3.95 -9.09 11.97
CA LEU A 25 4.88 -8.97 13.10
C LEU A 25 4.73 -7.63 13.81
N PHE A 26 4.62 -6.54 13.06
CA PHE A 26 4.46 -5.22 13.65
C PHE A 26 3.13 -5.08 14.39
N ILE A 27 2.01 -5.43 13.75
CA ILE A 27 0.68 -5.20 14.32
C ILE A 27 0.33 -6.27 15.36
N VAL A 28 0.40 -7.55 14.99
CA VAL A 28 0.04 -8.66 15.89
C VAL A 28 1.10 -8.81 16.98
N GLY A 29 2.38 -8.70 16.63
CA GLY A 29 3.45 -8.74 17.63
C GLY A 29 3.40 -7.54 18.58
N GLY A 30 3.09 -6.33 18.09
CA GLY A 30 2.85 -5.18 18.95
C GLY A 30 1.68 -5.37 19.90
N LEU A 31 0.56 -5.93 19.41
CA LEU A 31 -0.60 -6.22 20.25
C LEU A 31 -0.30 -7.29 21.32
N VAL A 32 0.35 -8.39 20.93
CA VAL A 32 0.76 -9.44 21.87
C VAL A 32 1.78 -8.90 22.88
N GLY A 33 2.75 -8.12 22.43
CA GLY A 33 3.75 -7.50 23.30
C GLY A 33 3.12 -6.57 24.34
N THR A 34 2.15 -5.75 23.96
CA THR A 34 1.44 -4.88 24.90
C THR A 34 0.61 -5.66 25.92
N ILE A 35 -0.01 -6.77 25.52
CA ILE A 35 -0.71 -7.69 26.45
C ILE A 35 0.28 -8.32 27.44
N ILE A 36 1.46 -8.74 26.98
CA ILE A 36 2.51 -9.28 27.86
C ILE A 36 2.96 -8.22 28.86
N CYS A 37 3.20 -6.98 28.42
CA CYS A 37 3.55 -5.87 29.31
C CYS A 37 2.47 -5.63 30.38
N LEU A 38 1.19 -5.64 30.00
CA LEU A 38 0.10 -5.52 30.97
C LEU A 38 0.10 -6.68 31.96
N LYS A 39 0.27 -7.92 31.48
CA LYS A 39 0.31 -9.12 32.32
C LYS A 39 1.46 -9.09 33.33
N GLU A 40 2.67 -8.77 32.90
CA GLU A 40 3.83 -8.69 33.79
C GLU A 40 3.76 -7.48 34.73
N GLY A 41 3.25 -6.35 34.24
CA GLY A 41 3.04 -5.16 35.06
C GLY A 41 2.00 -5.35 36.18
N LEU A 42 0.95 -6.14 35.95
CA LEU A 42 -0.09 -6.42 36.94
C LEU A 42 0.35 -7.37 38.07
N LYS A 43 1.48 -8.08 37.91
CA LYS A 43 2.01 -8.96 38.97
C LYS A 43 2.71 -8.19 40.08
N PHE A 44 3.23 -6.99 39.79
CA PHE A 44 4.01 -6.17 40.73
C PHE A 44 5.28 -6.86 41.29
N ASP A 45 5.79 -7.88 40.61
CA ASP A 45 6.95 -8.66 41.07
C ASP A 45 8.30 -7.95 40.82
N SER A 46 8.31 -6.84 40.07
CA SER A 46 9.52 -6.13 39.66
C SER A 46 9.41 -4.62 39.87
N LEU A 47 10.54 -3.94 40.13
CA LEU A 47 10.66 -2.47 40.09
C LEU A 47 10.23 -1.87 38.73
N TYR A 48 10.25 -2.68 37.66
CA TYR A 48 9.84 -2.26 36.32
C TYR A 48 8.33 -2.44 36.06
N SER A 49 7.55 -2.97 37.01
CA SER A 49 6.12 -3.27 36.81
C SER A 49 5.31 -2.04 36.40
N LEU A 50 5.61 -0.87 36.99
CA LEU A 50 4.97 0.39 36.61
C LEU A 50 5.32 0.83 35.18
N TRP A 51 6.56 0.59 34.74
CA TRP A 51 6.97 0.87 33.36
C TRP A 51 6.28 -0.05 32.36
N TYR A 52 6.12 -1.33 32.70
CA TYR A 52 5.37 -2.28 31.89
C TYR A 52 3.88 -1.92 31.80
N LEU A 53 3.26 -1.50 32.91
CA LEU A 53 1.87 -1.02 32.91
C LEU A 53 1.71 0.23 32.05
N TYR A 54 2.59 1.22 32.22
CA TYR A 54 2.54 2.45 31.43
C TYR A 54 2.66 2.15 29.93
N GLY A 55 3.69 1.40 29.52
CA GLY A 55 3.88 1.02 28.12
C GLY A 55 2.71 0.22 27.56
N GLY A 56 2.21 -0.75 28.34
CA GLY A 56 1.04 -1.56 28.00
C GLY A 56 -0.21 -0.72 27.78
N PHE A 57 -0.61 0.11 28.75
CA PHE A 57 -1.82 0.92 28.67
C PHE A 57 -1.75 2.01 27.60
N SER A 58 -0.58 2.62 27.39
CA SER A 58 -0.43 3.66 26.36
C SER A 58 -0.44 3.07 24.94
N LEU A 59 0.24 1.93 24.72
CA LEU A 59 0.40 1.37 23.37
C LEU A 59 -0.72 0.40 22.98
N PHE A 60 -1.34 -0.31 23.92
CA PHE A 60 -2.43 -1.25 23.64
C PHE A 60 -3.58 -0.64 22.81
N PRO A 61 -4.18 0.51 23.18
CA PRO A 61 -5.26 1.09 22.38
C PRO A 61 -4.80 1.50 20.97
N ILE A 62 -3.54 1.92 20.82
CA ILE A 62 -2.95 2.28 19.53
C ILE A 62 -2.83 1.05 18.63
N PHE A 63 -2.21 -0.03 19.13
CA PHE A 63 -2.08 -1.27 18.37
C PHE A 63 -3.42 -1.94 18.09
N LEU A 64 -4.38 -1.84 19.02
CA LEU A 64 -5.74 -2.34 18.82
C LEU A 64 -6.45 -1.58 17.69
N TYR A 65 -6.35 -0.25 17.67
CA TYR A 65 -6.91 0.58 16.61
C TYR A 65 -6.28 0.26 15.24
N LEU A 66 -4.95 0.13 15.19
CA LEU A 66 -4.23 -0.24 13.98
C LEU A 66 -4.60 -1.64 13.49
N PHE A 67 -4.75 -2.61 14.40
CA PHE A 67 -5.18 -3.96 14.07
C PHE A 67 -6.51 -3.96 13.30
N PHE A 68 -7.51 -3.19 13.75
CA PHE A 68 -8.78 -3.08 13.03
C PHE A 68 -8.65 -2.38 11.67
N CYS A 69 -7.83 -1.32 11.58
CA CYS A 69 -7.62 -0.60 10.32
C CYS A 69 -6.94 -1.47 9.25
N PHE A 70 -5.98 -2.31 9.66
CA PHE A 70 -5.17 -3.14 8.78
C PHE A 70 -5.67 -4.58 8.65
N LEU A 71 -6.73 -4.98 9.37
CA LEU A 71 -7.34 -6.31 9.30
C LEU A 71 -7.49 -6.85 7.87
N PRO A 72 -7.96 -6.07 6.86
CA PRO A 72 -8.11 -6.58 5.50
C PRO A 72 -6.78 -6.80 4.77
N GLY A 73 -5.71 -6.17 5.23
CA GLY A 73 -4.33 -6.29 4.76
C GLY A 73 -3.53 -7.38 5.49
N LEU A 74 -4.02 -7.92 6.60
CA LEU A 74 -3.37 -9.04 7.29
C LEU A 74 -3.61 -10.40 6.60
N ILE A 75 -4.54 -10.47 5.63
CA ILE A 75 -4.88 -11.69 4.89
C ILE A 75 -3.91 -11.87 3.70
N PRO A 76 -2.97 -12.83 3.76
CA PRO A 76 -1.99 -13.03 2.71
C PRO A 76 -2.64 -13.58 1.43
N GLY A 77 -2.04 -13.25 0.28
CA GLY A 77 -2.46 -13.81 -1.02
C GLY A 77 -3.68 -13.14 -1.66
N ARG A 78 -4.26 -12.12 -0.99
CA ARG A 78 -5.31 -11.27 -1.55
C ARG A 78 -4.79 -10.44 -2.73
N THR A 79 -5.62 -10.30 -3.76
CA THR A 79 -5.34 -9.36 -4.86
C THR A 79 -5.61 -7.93 -4.39
N LEU A 80 -4.58 -7.09 -4.39
CA LEU A 80 -4.64 -5.71 -3.90
C LEU A 80 -5.09 -4.75 -5.00
N VAL A 81 -4.49 -4.89 -6.19
CA VAL A 81 -4.80 -4.07 -7.36
C VAL A 81 -5.11 -5.00 -8.52
N THR A 82 -6.12 -4.64 -9.30
CA THR A 82 -6.45 -5.32 -10.54
C THR A 82 -6.44 -4.31 -11.67
N LEU A 83 -5.71 -4.62 -12.73
CA LEU A 83 -5.60 -3.82 -13.94
C LEU A 83 -6.07 -4.66 -15.12
N ILE A 84 -6.58 -3.99 -16.14
CA ILE A 84 -6.80 -4.55 -17.47
C ILE A 84 -5.72 -3.94 -18.37
N LYS A 85 -4.91 -4.78 -19.02
CA LYS A 85 -3.84 -4.39 -19.95
C LYS A 85 -4.41 -3.94 -21.29
N GLY A 86 -3.63 -3.13 -22.00
CA GLY A 86 -3.88 -2.77 -23.40
C GLY A 86 -4.36 -1.33 -23.56
N ARG A 87 -4.69 -0.97 -24.81
CA ARG A 87 -5.09 0.39 -25.20
C ARG A 87 -6.36 0.86 -24.49
N ASP A 88 -7.30 -0.06 -24.27
CA ASP A 88 -8.52 0.16 -23.47
C ASP A 88 -8.34 -0.25 -22.00
N GLY A 89 -7.10 -0.20 -21.52
CA GLY A 89 -6.72 -0.62 -20.19
C GLY A 89 -7.36 0.23 -19.10
N SER A 90 -7.61 -0.39 -17.95
CA SER A 90 -8.26 0.29 -16.82
C SER A 90 -7.91 -0.30 -15.47
N PHE A 91 -7.96 0.54 -14.42
CA PHE A 91 -8.00 0.07 -13.05
C PHE A 91 -9.38 -0.50 -12.74
N LYS A 92 -9.43 -1.72 -12.21
CA LYS A 92 -10.66 -2.27 -11.63
C LYS A 92 -10.74 -1.90 -10.16
N THR A 93 -11.70 -1.04 -9.82
CA THR A 93 -11.97 -0.62 -8.45
C THR A 93 -13.32 -1.16 -7.99
N LYS A 94 -13.59 -1.09 -6.67
CA LYS A 94 -14.93 -1.42 -6.13
C LYS A 94 -16.03 -0.51 -6.69
N LYS A 95 -15.68 0.72 -7.09
CA LYS A 95 -16.61 1.73 -7.60
C LYS A 95 -16.76 1.72 -9.13
N GLY A 96 -16.12 0.77 -9.82
CA GLY A 96 -16.13 0.67 -11.27
C GLY A 96 -14.73 0.64 -11.88
N ARG A 97 -14.67 0.80 -13.21
CA ARG A 97 -13.44 0.79 -13.98
C ARG A 97 -12.97 2.23 -14.23
N VAL A 98 -11.66 2.45 -14.15
CA VAL A 98 -11.03 3.74 -14.45
C VAL A 98 -10.09 3.57 -15.62
N PRO A 99 -10.47 4.01 -16.84
CA PRO A 99 -9.62 3.95 -18.02
C PRO A 99 -8.29 4.68 -17.80
N PHE A 100 -7.17 4.13 -18.28
CA PHE A 100 -5.86 4.76 -18.13
C PHE A 100 -5.77 6.15 -18.77
N THR A 101 -6.46 6.33 -19.90
CA THR A 101 -6.58 7.62 -20.60
C THR A 101 -7.32 8.69 -19.80
N SER A 102 -8.19 8.30 -18.87
CA SER A 102 -8.97 9.23 -18.04
C SER A 102 -8.24 9.73 -16.81
N ILE A 103 -7.04 9.20 -16.53
CA ILE A 103 -6.27 9.50 -15.32
C ILE A 103 -5.53 10.83 -15.48
N LYS A 104 -5.83 11.76 -14.57
CA LYS A 104 -5.12 13.03 -14.42
C LYS A 104 -3.96 12.92 -13.43
N GLU A 105 -4.20 12.28 -12.30
CA GLU A 105 -3.18 12.09 -11.25
C GLU A 105 -3.30 10.67 -10.67
N VAL A 106 -2.16 10.06 -10.37
CA VAL A 106 -2.11 8.80 -9.63
C VAL A 106 -0.96 8.82 -8.63
N LYS A 107 -1.26 8.55 -7.35
CA LYS A 107 -0.25 8.60 -6.28
C LYS A 107 -0.56 7.63 -5.17
N LEU A 108 0.49 7.18 -4.49
CA LEU A 108 0.38 6.47 -3.23
C LEU A 108 0.27 7.50 -2.09
N LEU A 109 -0.78 7.41 -1.28
CA LEU A 109 -1.00 8.32 -0.15
C LEU A 109 -1.36 7.54 1.11
N GLN A 110 -0.71 7.90 2.21
CA GLN A 110 -1.06 7.43 3.53
C GLN A 110 -2.16 8.29 4.14
N ASN A 111 -3.17 7.63 4.74
CA ASN A 111 -4.16 8.34 5.54
C ASN A 111 -3.54 8.73 6.90
N ARG A 112 -3.57 10.02 7.25
CA ARG A 112 -2.95 10.55 8.49
C ARG A 112 -3.48 9.93 9.79
N LEU A 113 -4.73 9.48 9.81
CA LEU A 113 -5.36 8.92 11.02
C LEU A 113 -5.20 7.40 11.08
N THR A 114 -5.63 6.71 10.01
CA THR A 114 -5.64 5.24 9.97
C THR A 114 -4.29 4.63 9.63
N LEU A 115 -3.33 5.44 9.16
CA LEU A 115 -2.03 5.03 8.59
C LEU A 115 -2.11 4.06 7.39
N VAL A 116 -3.32 3.73 6.94
CA VAL A 116 -3.54 2.86 5.78
C VAL A 116 -3.19 3.61 4.50
N GLU A 117 -2.20 3.07 3.79
CA GLU A 117 -1.83 3.53 2.46
C GLU A 117 -2.88 3.15 1.41
N ARG A 118 -3.08 4.07 0.48
CA ARG A 118 -4.05 3.94 -0.61
C ARG A 118 -3.46 4.49 -1.90
N ILE A 119 -3.66 3.77 -2.98
CA ILE A 119 -3.49 4.32 -4.32
C ILE A 119 -4.68 5.24 -4.59
N VAL A 120 -4.41 6.51 -4.82
CA VAL A 120 -5.40 7.55 -5.12
C VAL A 120 -5.28 7.90 -6.59
N ILE A 121 -6.38 7.71 -7.32
CA ILE A 121 -6.49 7.99 -8.74
C ILE A 121 -7.49 9.13 -8.90
N LYS A 122 -7.07 10.24 -9.51
CA LYS A 122 -7.97 11.34 -9.89
C LYS A 122 -8.14 11.35 -11.40
N THR A 123 -9.37 11.52 -11.86
CA THR A 123 -9.69 11.61 -13.29
C THR A 123 -9.86 13.06 -13.74
N PHE A 124 -9.80 13.30 -15.05
CA PHE A 124 -10.07 14.62 -15.63
C PHE A 124 -11.50 15.12 -15.32
N GLU A 125 -12.45 14.21 -15.19
CA GLU A 125 -13.83 14.49 -14.75
C GLU A 125 -13.96 14.88 -13.26
N GLY A 126 -12.86 15.01 -12.51
CA GLY A 126 -12.88 15.36 -11.08
C GLY A 126 -13.24 14.22 -10.13
N ARG A 127 -13.45 12.99 -10.64
CA ARG A 127 -13.73 11.83 -9.78
C ARG A 127 -12.46 11.33 -9.12
N THR A 128 -12.57 10.91 -7.85
CA THR A 128 -11.45 10.34 -7.08
C THR A 128 -11.75 8.90 -6.67
N TYR A 129 -10.87 7.99 -7.08
CA TYR A 129 -10.91 6.57 -6.72
C TYR A 129 -9.78 6.26 -5.74
N LYS A 130 -10.05 5.40 -4.76
CA LYS A 130 -9.09 5.02 -3.71
C LYS A 130 -9.05 3.50 -3.61
N ILE A 131 -7.86 2.92 -3.76
CA ILE A 131 -7.61 1.48 -3.60
C ILE A 131 -6.71 1.30 -2.39
N PRO A 132 -7.18 0.68 -1.29
CA PRO A 132 -6.34 0.46 -0.12
C PRO A 132 -5.30 -0.63 -0.39
N VAL A 133 -4.04 -0.33 -0.08
CA VAL A 133 -2.90 -1.24 -0.27
C VAL A 133 -2.14 -1.55 1.02
N TYR A 134 -2.55 -0.94 2.15
CA TYR A 134 -2.21 -1.35 3.51
C TYR A 134 -0.71 -1.46 3.82
N GLY A 135 0.17 -0.67 3.18
CA GLY A 135 1.62 -0.79 3.40
C GLY A 135 2.27 -1.99 2.72
N ILE A 136 1.50 -2.75 1.92
CA ILE A 136 1.99 -3.99 1.31
C ILE A 136 2.63 -3.72 -0.06
N ILE A 137 2.16 -2.68 -0.75
CA ILE A 137 2.80 -2.17 -1.98
C ILE A 137 3.63 -0.96 -1.58
N GLN A 138 4.95 -1.09 -1.69
CA GLN A 138 5.90 -0.02 -1.40
C GLN A 138 6.00 0.98 -2.56
N ASP A 139 6.58 2.15 -2.29
CA ASP A 139 6.74 3.24 -3.27
C ASP A 139 7.37 2.76 -4.59
N TYR A 140 8.45 1.97 -4.52
CA TYR A 140 9.14 1.50 -5.72
C TYR A 140 8.25 0.55 -6.54
N ASP A 141 7.59 -0.39 -5.86
CA ASP A 141 6.68 -1.35 -6.48
C ASP A 141 5.45 -0.61 -7.08
N PHE A 142 4.97 0.46 -6.43
CA PHE A 142 3.93 1.33 -6.98
C PHE A 142 4.40 2.07 -8.24
N CYS A 143 5.56 2.71 -8.22
CA CYS A 143 6.09 3.41 -9.39
C CYS A 143 6.29 2.44 -10.57
N LEU A 144 6.87 1.27 -10.33
CA LEU A 144 7.08 0.25 -11.35
C LEU A 144 5.75 -0.26 -11.95
N LEU A 145 4.70 -0.38 -11.13
CA LEU A 145 3.35 -0.74 -11.58
C LEU A 145 2.81 0.31 -12.57
N ILE A 146 2.93 1.59 -12.24
CA ILE A 146 2.43 2.67 -13.09
C ILE A 146 3.25 2.71 -14.39
N GLU A 147 4.57 2.72 -14.29
CA GLU A 147 5.50 2.72 -15.42
C GLU A 147 5.22 1.62 -16.44
N LEU A 148 5.04 0.37 -15.97
CA LEU A 148 4.91 -0.77 -16.87
C LEU A 148 3.51 -0.95 -17.47
N TYR A 149 2.45 -0.61 -16.72
CA TYR A 149 1.09 -0.99 -17.11
C TYR A 149 0.16 0.17 -17.40
N VAL A 150 0.45 1.36 -16.87
CA VAL A 150 -0.48 2.49 -16.91
C VAL A 150 0.08 3.61 -17.76
N TYR A 151 1.32 4.02 -17.50
CA TYR A 151 2.01 5.13 -18.16
C TYR A 151 1.95 5.03 -19.70
N PRO A 152 2.20 3.88 -20.36
CA PRO A 152 2.17 3.81 -21.82
C PRO A 152 0.85 4.27 -22.44
N TYR A 153 -0.26 4.06 -21.72
CA TYR A 153 -1.63 4.30 -22.18
C TYR A 153 -2.30 5.53 -21.52
N MET A 154 -1.56 6.30 -20.72
CA MET A 154 -2.06 7.56 -20.17
C MET A 154 -2.21 8.63 -21.25
N SER A 155 -3.08 9.62 -21.01
CA SER A 155 -3.16 10.82 -21.83
C SER A 155 -1.85 11.63 -21.75
N PRO A 156 -1.54 12.48 -22.73
CA PRO A 156 -0.33 13.33 -22.69
C PRO A 156 -0.24 14.17 -21.41
N GLU A 157 -1.35 14.74 -20.97
CA GLU A 157 -1.44 15.53 -19.72
C GLU A 157 -1.18 14.66 -18.48
N GLY A 158 -1.73 13.45 -18.44
CA GLY A 158 -1.49 12.50 -17.34
C GLY A 158 -0.04 12.03 -17.29
N LYS A 159 0.58 11.81 -18.45
CA LYS A 159 2.01 11.50 -18.58
C LYS A 159 2.87 12.64 -18.08
N GLN A 160 2.59 13.87 -18.49
CA GLN A 160 3.32 15.06 -18.03
C GLN A 160 3.24 15.23 -16.52
N TRP A 161 2.06 15.03 -15.93
CA TRP A 161 1.93 15.05 -14.47
C TRP A 161 2.74 13.95 -13.80
N TRP A 162 2.66 12.72 -14.33
CA TRP A 162 3.42 11.58 -13.80
C TRP A 162 4.93 11.82 -13.88
N ASP A 163 5.42 12.35 -14.99
CA ASP A 163 6.84 12.65 -15.21
C ASP A 163 7.37 13.72 -14.25
N GLY A 164 6.53 14.67 -13.84
CA GLY A 164 6.87 15.63 -12.78
C GLY A 164 6.82 15.04 -11.37
N TRP A 165 6.13 13.91 -11.18
CA TRP A 165 5.95 13.26 -9.87
C TRP A 165 6.95 12.13 -9.63
N VAL A 166 7.25 11.33 -10.65
CA VAL A 166 8.11 10.15 -10.54
C VAL A 166 9.59 10.54 -10.51
N ASN A 167 10.36 9.92 -9.62
CA ASN A 167 11.81 10.07 -9.61
C ASN A 167 12.48 8.90 -10.35
N LEU A 168 12.67 9.04 -11.66
CA LEU A 168 13.30 8.00 -12.50
C LEU A 168 14.75 7.70 -12.09
N LYS A 169 15.49 8.71 -11.63
CA LYS A 169 16.88 8.53 -11.15
C LYS A 169 16.92 7.58 -9.94
N TRP A 170 16.05 7.83 -8.96
CA TRP A 170 15.91 6.95 -7.80
C TRP A 170 15.46 5.53 -8.20
N MET A 171 14.55 5.39 -9.16
CA MET A 171 14.14 4.06 -9.66
C MET A 171 15.30 3.29 -10.31
N LYS A 172 16.18 3.98 -11.04
CA LYS A 172 17.40 3.40 -11.62
C LYS A 172 18.39 2.98 -10.53
N GLU A 173 18.60 3.82 -9.52
CA GLU A 173 19.54 3.53 -8.42
C GLU A 173 19.08 2.34 -7.55
N VAL A 174 17.80 2.30 -7.19
CA VAL A 174 17.27 1.28 -6.26
C VAL A 174 16.98 -0.04 -6.94
N GLY A 175 16.44 -0.02 -8.17
CA GLY A 175 15.96 -1.23 -8.81
C GLY A 175 16.35 -1.39 -10.27
N LYS A 176 17.31 -0.58 -10.76
CA LYS A 176 17.86 -0.64 -12.12
C LYS A 176 16.78 -0.55 -13.22
N TYR A 177 15.65 0.07 -12.90
CA TYR A 177 14.61 0.33 -13.89
C TYR A 177 15.02 1.54 -14.71
N GLU A 178 15.04 1.36 -16.03
CA GLU A 178 15.15 2.43 -17.00
C GLU A 178 13.91 2.39 -17.88
N ARG A 179 13.27 3.55 -18.03
CA ARG A 179 12.14 3.66 -18.94
C ARG A 179 12.66 3.41 -20.36
N PRO A 180 12.06 2.48 -21.14
CA PRO A 180 12.43 2.32 -22.54
C PRO A 180 12.27 3.65 -23.27
N ALA A 181 13.26 4.02 -24.08
CA ALA A 181 13.12 5.16 -24.97
C ALA A 181 11.90 4.91 -25.88
N GLY A 182 10.88 5.75 -25.74
CA GLY A 182 9.65 5.71 -26.53
C GLY A 182 9.79 6.50 -27.81
#